data_AF-A0A1I4B5J3-F1
#
_entry.id   AF-A0A1I4B5J3-F1
#
_cell.length_a   1.000
_cell.length_b   1.000
_cell.length_c   1.000
_cell.angle_alpha   90.00
_cell.angle_beta   90.00
_cell.angle_gamma   90.00
#
_symmetry.space_group_name_H-M   'P 1'
#
loop_
_entity.id
_entity.type
_entity.pdbx_description
1 polymer ?
#
loop_
_entity_poly.entity_id
_entity_poly.type
_entity_poly.pdbx_seq_one_letter_code
_entity_poly.pdbx_strand_id
1 'polypeptide(L)'
;MKTVNSDHAFKATLAFLKKNPWLIEPGKMIDGDESSEPEAIMFIYLMVTEDVYSYDDARPSVQRVVCQLLFDFIAKLVYLEHPLHKKLWTVDQSLPLHLQALQIIVAEIADIHSHNINQNLNNFA
;
A
#
# COMPACT_ATOMS: atom_id res chain seq x y z
N MET A 1 1.81 9.95 -18.48
CA MET A 1 1.47 10.34 -17.09
C MET A 1 0.10 11.02 -17.06
N LYS A 2 -0.74 10.69 -16.07
CA LYS A 2 -2.04 11.35 -15.83
C LYS A 2 -2.29 11.48 -14.33
N THR A 3 -2.91 12.60 -13.95
CA THR A 3 -3.44 12.82 -12.60
C THR A 3 -4.74 12.06 -12.37
N VAL A 4 -4.82 11.30 -11.29
CA VAL A 4 -5.96 10.46 -10.91
C VAL A 4 -6.38 10.73 -9.47
N ASN A 5 -7.65 10.46 -9.15
CA ASN A 5 -8.25 10.71 -7.83
C ASN A 5 -8.45 9.41 -7.02
N SER A 6 -9.05 9.53 -5.84
CA SER A 6 -9.34 8.43 -4.93
C SER A 6 -10.26 7.35 -5.52
N ASP A 7 -11.23 7.71 -6.36
CA ASP A 7 -12.09 6.73 -7.06
C ASP A 7 -11.27 5.85 -8.01
N HIS A 8 -10.34 6.45 -8.78
CA HIS A 8 -9.42 5.68 -9.62
C HIS A 8 -8.47 4.82 -8.78
N ALA A 9 -7.91 5.37 -7.69
CA ALA A 9 -7.04 4.63 -6.78
C ALA A 9 -7.77 3.41 -6.17
N PHE A 10 -9.02 3.57 -5.79
CA PHE A 10 -9.86 2.50 -5.25
C PHE A 10 -10.09 1.41 -6.29
N LYS A 11 -10.50 1.78 -7.51
CA LYS A 11 -10.70 0.84 -8.63
C LYS A 11 -9.41 0.09 -8.99
N ALA A 12 -8.29 0.81 -9.01
CA ALA A 12 -6.98 0.23 -9.27
C ALA A 12 -6.58 -0.79 -8.21
N THR A 13 -6.71 -0.43 -6.93
CA THR A 13 -6.39 -1.30 -5.80
C THR A 13 -7.28 -2.54 -5.77
N LEU A 14 -8.58 -2.41 -6.03
CA LEU A 14 -9.47 -3.56 -6.18
C LEU A 14 -9.07 -4.47 -7.35
N ALA A 15 -8.67 -3.91 -8.50
CA ALA A 15 -8.20 -4.71 -9.63
C ALA A 15 -6.91 -5.47 -9.28
N PHE A 16 -6.02 -4.85 -8.50
CA PHE A 16 -4.80 -5.47 -8.00
C PHE A 16 -5.09 -6.62 -7.02
N LEU A 17 -5.96 -6.42 -6.03
CA LEU A 17 -6.33 -7.49 -5.09
C LEU A 17 -7.07 -8.64 -5.77
N LYS A 18 -7.93 -8.35 -6.76
CA LYS A 18 -8.61 -9.41 -7.55
C LYS A 18 -7.63 -10.26 -8.35
N LYS A 19 -6.55 -9.66 -8.85
CA LYS A 19 -5.49 -10.39 -9.55
C LYS A 19 -4.62 -11.22 -8.59
N ASN A 20 -4.50 -10.77 -7.34
CA ASN A 20 -3.63 -11.36 -6.32
C ASN A 20 -4.44 -11.73 -5.05
N PRO A 21 -5.35 -12.72 -5.14
CA PRO A 21 -6.25 -13.07 -4.02
C PRO A 21 -5.51 -13.53 -2.77
N TRP A 22 -4.31 -14.12 -2.93
CA TRP A 22 -3.44 -14.53 -1.84
C TRP A 22 -3.06 -13.37 -0.89
N LEU A 23 -3.15 -12.10 -1.31
CA LEU A 23 -2.89 -10.93 -0.46
C LEU A 23 -3.96 -10.68 0.61
N ILE A 24 -5.17 -11.24 0.46
CA ILE A 24 -6.29 -11.04 1.41
C ILE A 24 -6.59 -12.29 2.25
N GLU A 25 -5.91 -13.39 1.97
CA GLU A 25 -6.04 -14.69 2.65
C GLU A 25 -5.33 -14.82 4.01
N PRO A 26 -4.26 -14.06 4.37
CA PRO A 26 -3.51 -14.27 5.62
C PRO A 26 -4.32 -14.09 6.91
N GLY A 27 -5.52 -13.52 6.81
CA GLY A 27 -6.40 -13.27 7.94
C GLY A 27 -6.11 -11.94 8.62
N LYS A 28 -6.66 -11.77 9.82
CA LYS A 28 -6.54 -10.55 10.63
C LYS A 28 -5.22 -10.54 11.38
N MET A 29 -4.63 -9.36 11.54
CA MET A 29 -3.50 -9.16 12.45
C MET A 29 -3.81 -9.67 13.86
N ILE A 30 -2.78 -10.20 14.50
CA ILE A 30 -2.77 -10.62 15.90
C ILE A 30 -1.74 -9.78 16.68
N ASP A 31 -1.85 -9.79 18.02
CA ASP A 31 -0.93 -9.07 18.90
C ASP A 31 0.53 -9.46 18.62
N GLY A 32 1.39 -8.46 18.40
CA GLY A 32 2.82 -8.62 18.09
C GLY A 32 3.16 -8.55 16.60
N ASP A 33 2.17 -8.65 15.71
CA ASP A 33 2.39 -8.53 14.26
C ASP A 33 2.91 -7.15 13.85
N GLU A 34 2.59 -6.09 14.60
CA GLU A 34 3.02 -4.71 14.34
C GLU A 34 4.55 -4.56 14.24
N SER A 35 5.29 -5.44 14.92
CA SER A 35 6.76 -5.49 14.82
C SER A 35 7.28 -5.86 13.42
N SER A 36 6.44 -6.44 12.57
CA SER A 36 6.76 -6.86 11.20
C SER A 36 6.44 -5.79 10.15
N GLU A 37 5.96 -4.61 10.54
CA GLU A 37 5.60 -3.52 9.61
C GLU A 37 6.74 -3.10 8.68
N PRO A 38 7.99 -2.91 9.14
CA PRO A 38 9.09 -2.54 8.23
C PRO A 38 9.34 -3.58 7.13
N GLU A 39 9.23 -4.86 7.45
CA GLU A 39 9.39 -5.96 6.48
C GLU A 39 8.21 -6.05 5.53
N ALA A 40 6.99 -5.80 6.01
CA ALA A 40 5.79 -5.74 5.18
C ALA A 40 5.85 -4.61 4.15
N ILE A 41 6.35 -3.44 4.57
CA ILE A 41 6.61 -2.32 3.66
C ILE A 41 7.64 -2.72 2.60
N MET A 42 8.75 -3.34 3.00
CA MET A 42 9.77 -3.82 2.06
C MET A 42 9.20 -4.83 1.06
N PHE A 43 8.32 -5.73 1.52
CA PHE A 43 7.63 -6.67 0.66
C PHE A 43 6.76 -5.95 -0.39
N ILE A 44 6.00 -4.92 0.00
CA ILE A 44 5.20 -4.13 -0.95
C ILE A 44 6.09 -3.42 -1.98
N TYR A 45 7.26 -2.90 -1.59
CA TYR A 45 8.23 -2.34 -2.53
C TYR A 45 8.74 -3.39 -3.53
N LEU A 46 9.05 -4.61 -3.07
CA LEU A 46 9.47 -5.72 -3.94
C LEU A 46 8.40 -6.05 -4.99
N MET A 47 7.12 -6.02 -4.62
CA MET A 47 6.02 -6.26 -5.57
C MET A 47 5.96 -5.24 -6.72
N VAL A 48 6.63 -4.08 -6.60
CA VAL A 48 6.70 -3.06 -7.65
C VAL A 48 7.87 -3.29 -8.59
N THR A 49 8.97 -3.82 -8.08
CA THR A 49 10.21 -4.01 -8.84
C THR A 49 10.34 -5.40 -9.45
N GLU A 50 9.64 -6.39 -8.87
CA GLU A 50 9.75 -7.80 -9.21
C GLU A 50 8.36 -8.41 -9.53
N ASP A 51 8.36 -9.47 -10.32
CA ASP A 51 7.16 -10.27 -10.60
C ASP A 51 6.86 -11.22 -9.42
N VAL A 52 6.14 -10.71 -8.42
CA VAL A 52 5.75 -11.45 -7.20
C VAL A 52 4.38 -12.09 -7.36
N TYR A 53 4.30 -13.42 -7.18
CA TYR A 53 3.06 -14.20 -7.34
C TYR A 53 2.56 -14.86 -6.06
N SER A 54 3.31 -14.76 -4.96
CA SER A 54 2.93 -15.30 -3.65
C SER A 54 3.70 -14.57 -2.54
N TYR A 55 3.38 -14.86 -1.27
CA TYR A 55 4.19 -14.40 -0.15
C TYR A 55 5.54 -15.11 -0.02
N ASP A 56 5.76 -16.17 -0.79
CA ASP A 56 6.95 -17.02 -0.76
C ASP A 56 7.26 -17.44 0.70
N ASP A 57 8.49 -17.18 1.17
CA ASP A 57 8.94 -17.49 2.53
C ASP A 57 8.66 -16.36 3.55
N ALA A 58 7.85 -15.35 3.19
CA ALA A 58 7.52 -14.27 4.11
C ALA A 58 6.82 -14.82 5.36
N ARG A 59 7.26 -14.36 6.52
CA ARG A 59 6.71 -14.80 7.82
C ARG A 59 5.21 -14.51 7.89
N PRO A 60 4.38 -15.35 8.53
CA PRO A 60 2.94 -15.11 8.62
C PRO A 60 2.54 -13.73 9.16
N SER A 61 3.34 -13.16 10.07
CA SER A 61 3.12 -11.80 10.59
C SER A 61 3.27 -10.74 9.49
N VAL A 62 4.31 -10.83 8.65
CA VAL A 62 4.52 -9.96 7.48
C VAL A 62 3.32 -10.04 6.53
N GLN A 63 2.84 -11.26 6.25
CA GLN A 63 1.70 -11.48 5.35
C GLN A 63 0.43 -10.78 5.87
N ARG A 64 0.14 -10.94 7.17
CA ARG A 64 -1.01 -10.29 7.82
C ARG A 64 -0.88 -8.77 7.86
N VAL A 65 0.32 -8.24 8.09
CA VAL A 65 0.54 -6.79 8.07
C VAL A 65 0.38 -6.23 6.64
N VAL A 66 0.91 -6.89 5.61
CA VAL A 66 0.68 -6.48 4.21
C VAL A 66 -0.82 -6.45 3.90
N CYS A 67 -1.54 -7.51 4.26
CA CYS A 67 -2.98 -7.61 4.11
C CYS A 67 -3.71 -6.43 4.80
N GLN A 68 -3.36 -6.15 6.06
CA GLN A 68 -3.96 -5.05 6.81
C GLN A 68 -3.64 -3.67 6.22
N LEU A 69 -2.40 -3.43 5.78
CA LEU A 69 -2.02 -2.17 5.14
C LEU A 69 -2.83 -1.91 3.87
N LEU A 70 -3.05 -2.95 3.06
CA LEU A 70 -3.86 -2.84 1.83
C LEU A 70 -5.34 -2.56 2.16
N PHE A 71 -5.91 -3.22 3.17
CA PHE A 71 -7.29 -2.94 3.60
C PHE A 71 -7.46 -1.56 4.21
N ASP A 72 -6.52 -1.14 5.06
CA ASP A 72 -6.51 0.20 5.65
C ASP A 72 -6.39 1.28 4.56
N PHE A 73 -5.53 1.07 3.56
CA PHE A 73 -5.44 1.97 2.41
C PHE A 73 -6.78 2.10 1.68
N ILE A 74 -7.45 0.99 1.36
CA ILE A 74 -8.78 1.01 0.73
C ILE A 74 -9.81 1.74 1.61
N ALA A 75 -9.83 1.46 2.91
CA ALA A 75 -10.75 2.10 3.85
C ALA A 75 -10.55 3.62 3.87
N LYS A 76 -9.29 4.08 3.86
CA LYS A 76 -8.93 5.50 3.83
C LYS A 76 -9.26 6.19 2.51
N LEU A 77 -9.30 5.46 1.38
CA LEU A 77 -9.75 6.02 0.10
C LEU A 77 -11.26 6.32 0.09
N VAL A 78 -12.06 5.50 0.78
CA VAL A 78 -13.53 5.64 0.77
C VAL A 78 -14.06 6.52 1.91
N TYR A 79 -13.28 6.73 2.97
CA TYR A 79 -13.67 7.60 4.07
C TYR A 79 -13.56 9.08 3.66
N LEU A 80 -14.70 9.74 3.44
CA LEU A 80 -14.80 11.10 2.86
C LEU A 80 -13.98 12.17 3.60
N GLU A 81 -13.85 12.02 4.91
CA GLU A 81 -13.10 12.95 5.78
C GLU A 81 -11.59 12.63 5.83
N HIS A 82 -11.17 11.47 5.32
CA HIS A 82 -9.74 11.15 5.26
C HIS A 82 -9.02 12.03 4.23
N PRO A 83 -7.81 12.53 4.52
CA PRO A 83 -7.01 13.26 3.53
C PRO A 83 -6.78 12.49 2.22
N LEU A 84 -6.62 11.16 2.30
CA LEU A 84 -6.46 10.31 1.10
C LEU A 84 -7.66 10.35 0.16
N HIS A 85 -8.88 10.59 0.66
CA HIS A 85 -10.06 10.71 -0.21
C HIS A 85 -9.95 11.90 -1.17
N LYS A 86 -9.27 12.97 -0.76
CA LYS A 86 -9.07 14.20 -1.54
C LYS A 86 -7.74 14.24 -2.27
N LYS A 87 -6.87 13.25 -2.05
CA LYS A 87 -5.53 13.21 -2.63
C LYS A 87 -5.58 12.86 -4.11
N LEU A 88 -4.57 13.34 -4.84
CA LEU A 88 -4.37 13.10 -6.26
C LEU A 88 -3.00 12.43 -6.48
N TRP A 89 -2.94 11.50 -7.43
CA TRP A 89 -1.72 10.79 -7.80
C TRP A 89 -1.40 10.98 -9.26
N THR A 90 -0.12 10.86 -9.62
CA THR A 90 0.29 10.78 -11.03
C THR A 90 0.64 9.34 -11.35
N VAL A 91 -0.03 8.75 -12.35
CA VAL A 91 0.21 7.37 -12.79
C VAL A 91 0.55 7.32 -14.28
N ASP A 92 1.23 6.25 -14.69
CA ASP A 92 1.39 5.95 -16.11
C ASP A 92 0.16 5.21 -16.65
N GLN A 93 -0.59 5.84 -17.57
CA GLN A 93 -1.78 5.26 -18.17
C GLN A 93 -1.50 4.14 -19.15
N SER A 94 -0.25 4.01 -19.63
CA SER A 94 0.13 2.90 -20.50
C SER A 94 0.08 1.56 -19.76
N LEU A 95 0.23 1.60 -18.42
CA LEU A 95 0.22 0.42 -17.58
C LEU A 95 -1.20 -0.13 -17.37
N PRO A 96 -1.35 -1.46 -17.26
CA PRO A 96 -2.57 -2.08 -16.76
C PRO A 96 -3.02 -1.48 -15.42
N LEU A 97 -4.34 -1.41 -15.22
CA LEU A 97 -4.96 -0.78 -14.05
C LEU A 97 -4.42 -1.34 -12.70
N HIS A 98 -4.13 -2.63 -12.62
CA HIS A 98 -3.56 -3.24 -11.40
C HIS A 98 -2.11 -2.82 -11.13
N LEU A 99 -1.31 -2.52 -12.16
CA LEU A 99 0.05 -1.98 -11.99
C LEU A 99 0.04 -0.49 -11.64
N GLN A 100 -0.98 0.26 -12.09
CA GLN A 100 -1.20 1.63 -11.63
C GLN A 100 -1.49 1.67 -10.11
N ALA A 101 -2.13 0.63 -9.56
CA ALA A 101 -2.37 0.52 -8.12
C ALA A 101 -1.07 0.49 -7.31
N LEU A 102 -0.09 -0.30 -7.77
CA LEU A 102 1.23 -0.40 -7.14
C LEU A 102 1.97 0.94 -7.12
N GLN A 103 1.90 1.72 -8.21
CA GLN A 103 2.47 3.07 -8.24
C GLN A 103 1.85 3.97 -7.15
N ILE A 104 0.54 3.88 -6.96
CA ILE A 104 -0.20 4.67 -5.97
C ILE A 104 0.17 4.24 -4.54
N ILE A 105 0.14 2.93 -4.27
CA ILE A 105 0.43 2.37 -2.94
C ILE A 105 1.85 2.74 -2.51
N VAL A 106 2.83 2.59 -3.40
CA VAL A 106 4.22 2.94 -3.09
C VAL A 106 4.43 4.44 -2.90
N ALA A 107 3.73 5.29 -3.67
CA ALA A 107 3.77 6.73 -3.44
C ALA A 107 3.26 7.09 -2.03
N GLU A 108 2.21 6.43 -1.55
CA GLU A 108 1.71 6.65 -0.18
C GLU A 108 2.66 6.18 0.91
N ILE A 109 3.24 4.99 0.72
CA ILE A 109 4.25 4.49 1.65
C ILE A 109 5.43 5.47 1.70
N ALA A 110 5.94 5.91 0.55
CA ALA A 110 7.05 6.86 0.49
C ALA A 110 6.74 8.21 1.15
N ASP A 111 5.53 8.74 0.95
CA ASP A 111 5.09 10.01 1.55
C ASP A 111 5.01 9.93 3.08
N ILE A 112 4.49 8.82 3.63
CA ILE A 112 4.43 8.60 5.08
C ILE A 112 5.84 8.54 5.68
N HIS A 113 6.75 7.79 5.04
CA HIS A 113 8.12 7.64 5.53
C HIS A 113 8.91 8.94 5.43
N SER A 114 8.72 9.71 4.35
CA SER A 114 9.32 11.04 4.20
C SER A 114 8.80 12.02 5.25
N HIS A 115 7.50 11.96 5.58
CA HIS A 115 6.91 12.78 6.63
C HIS A 115 7.45 12.42 8.02
N ASN A 116 7.61 11.13 8.32
CA ASN A 116 8.15 10.65 9.60
C ASN A 116 9.63 11.01 9.79
N ILE A 117 10.44 10.98 8.73
CA ILE A 117 11.84 11.46 8.79
C ILE A 117 11.88 12.94 9.13
N ASN A 118 11.06 13.75 8.47
CA ASN A 118 11.01 15.20 8.71
C ASN A 118 10.48 15.56 10.10
N GLN A 119 9.50 14.82 10.63
CA GLN A 119 9.01 15.02 12.01
C GLN A 119 10.06 14.64 13.06
N ASN A 120 10.79 13.54 12.86
CA ASN A 120 11.86 13.15 13.78
C ASN A 120 12.99 14.19 13.80
N LEU A 121 13.39 14.73 12.64
CA LEU A 121 14.42 15.78 12.57
C LEU A 121 14.00 17.08 13.27
N ASN A 122 12.72 17.44 13.19
CA ASN A 122 12.18 18.63 13.89
C ASN A 122 12.08 18.46 15.41
N ASN A 123 12.13 17.23 15.93
CA ASN A 123 12.15 16.95 17.37
C ASN A 123 13.57 16.91 17.97
N PHE A 124 14.60 17.09 17.13
CA PHE A 124 16.01 17.17 17.54
C PHE A 124 16.66 18.55 17.28
N ALA A 125 15.86 19.57 16.92
CA ALA A 125 16.28 20.96 16.74
C ALA A 125 15.67 21.86 17.82
#